data_AF-A0A7C1V7L1-F1
#
_entry.id   AF-A0A7C1V7L1-F1
#
_cell.length_a   1.000
_cell.length_b   1.000
_cell.length_c   1.000
_cell.angle_alpha   90.00
_cell.angle_beta   90.00
_cell.angle_gamma   90.00
#
_symmetry.space_group_name_H-M   'P 1'
#
loop_
_entity.id
_entity.type
_entity.pdbx_description
1 polymer ?
#
loop_
_entity_poly.entity_id
_entity_poly.type
_entity_poly.pdbx_seq_one_letter_code
_entity_poly.pdbx_strand_id
1 'polypeptide(L)' 'MNLSKFERYKKKVDIYIYPHKHCKNCGEMINEGITYCSDCYAKRKEKKQRKFFKRKKGKS' A
#
# COMPACT_ATOMS: atom_id res chain seq x y z
N MET A 1 11.29 39.41 -9.11
CA MET A 1 12.04 38.21 -9.54
C MET A 1 11.07 37.03 -9.63
N ASN A 2 10.73 36.60 -10.84
CA ASN A 2 9.76 35.51 -11.08
C ASN A 2 10.48 34.16 -11.05
N LEU A 3 10.20 33.33 -10.06
CA LEU A 3 10.70 31.95 -10.00
C LEU A 3 10.20 31.16 -11.21
N SER A 4 11.14 30.55 -11.94
CA SER A 4 10.88 29.68 -13.10
C SER A 4 9.94 28.54 -12.73
N LYS A 5 9.16 28.05 -13.71
CA LYS A 5 8.26 26.88 -13.55
C LYS A 5 9.02 25.67 -12.99
N PHE A 6 10.31 25.57 -13.30
CA PHE A 6 11.20 24.51 -12.81
C PHE A 6 11.48 24.61 -11.29
N GLU A 7 11.66 25.83 -10.78
CA GLU A 7 11.88 26.12 -9.35
C GLU A 7 10.66 25.77 -8.50
N ARG A 8 9.45 25.95 -9.06
CA ARG A 8 8.19 25.54 -8.41
C ARG A 8 8.04 24.02 -8.30
N TYR A 9 8.67 23.26 -9.20
CA TYR A 9 8.59 21.80 -9.22
C TYR A 9 9.50 21.16 -8.15
N LYS A 10 10.69 21.74 -7.90
CA LYS A 10 11.65 21.25 -6.90
C LYS A 10 11.17 21.41 -5.44
N LYS A 11 10.25 22.32 -5.15
CA LYS A 11 9.80 22.60 -3.76
C LYS A 11 8.79 21.57 -3.21
N LYS A 12 8.38 20.57 -3.99
CA LYS A 12 7.45 19.50 -3.58
C LYS A 12 8.12 18.16 -3.28
N VAL A 13 9.43 18.14 -3.09
CA VAL A 13 10.18 16.89 -2.76
C VAL A 13 10.57 16.82 -1.29
N ASP A 14 9.93 17.62 -0.44
CA ASP A 14 10.04 17.49 1.02
C ASP A 14 8.64 17.42 1.61
N ILE A 15 8.05 16.23 1.56
CA ILE A 15 7.08 15.84 2.57
C ILE A 15 7.50 14.42 2.98
N TYR A 16 8.40 14.35 3.97
CA TYR A 16 8.57 13.13 4.74
C TYR A 16 7.28 12.89 5.52
N ILE A 17 6.31 12.25 4.88
CA ILE A 17 5.16 11.72 5.58
C ILE A 17 5.66 10.42 6.21
N TYR A 18 5.75 10.39 7.53
CA TYR A 18 5.88 9.16 8.30
C TYR A 18 4.54 8.83 8.95
N PRO A 19 3.59 8.17 8.25
CA PRO A 19 2.26 7.98 8.78
C PRO A 19 2.13 6.53 9.24
N HIS A 20 2.28 6.34 10.54
CA HIS A 20 1.80 5.20 11.30
C HIS A 20 2.49 3.86 10.99
N LYS A 21 3.37 3.45 11.90
CA LYS A 21 3.83 2.06 12.06
C LYS A 21 2.68 1.09 12.35
N HIS A 22 1.41 1.43 12.21
CA HIS A 22 0.30 0.54 12.55
C HIS A 22 -0.62 0.36 11.35
N CYS A 23 -0.99 -0.88 11.09
CA CYS A 23 -1.92 -1.19 10.01
C CYS A 23 -3.30 -0.62 10.32
N LYS A 24 -3.88 0.17 9.41
CA LYS A 24 -5.26 0.68 9.57
C LYS A 24 -6.33 -0.42 9.62
N ASN A 25 -6.00 -1.63 9.17
CA ASN A 25 -6.96 -2.72 9.05
C ASN A 25 -6.91 -3.72 10.22
N CYS A 26 -5.73 -3.99 10.79
CA CYS A 26 -5.61 -4.87 11.96
C CYS A 26 -5.08 -4.17 13.22
N GLY A 27 -4.56 -2.95 13.11
CA GLY A 27 -3.95 -2.23 14.23
C GLY A 27 -2.52 -2.68 14.56
N GLU A 28 -2.01 -3.74 13.96
CA GLU A 28 -0.67 -4.28 14.28
C GLU A 28 0.47 -3.40 13.79
N MET A 29 1.60 -3.49 14.50
CA MET A 29 2.80 -2.76 14.15
C MET A 29 3.43 -3.33 12.85
N ILE A 30 3.64 -2.45 11.88
CA ILE A 30 4.31 -2.69 10.60
C ILE A 30 5.78 -2.34 10.80
N ASN A 31 6.66 -3.32 10.58
CA ASN A 31 8.11 -3.16 10.69
C ASN A 31 8.65 -2.04 9.79
N GLU A 32 9.74 -1.42 10.24
CA GLU A 32 10.42 -0.37 9.49
C GLU A 32 11.02 -0.96 8.20
N GLY A 33 10.56 -0.47 7.05
CA GLY A 33 10.99 -0.94 5.73
C GLY A 33 9.94 -1.73 4.94
N ILE A 34 8.80 -2.10 5.55
CA ILE A 34 7.69 -2.71 4.82
C ILE A 34 6.56 -1.70 4.58
N THR A 35 6.10 -1.63 3.33
CA THR A 35 5.05 -0.69 2.88
C THR A 35 3.64 -1.20 3.15
N TYR A 36 3.48 -2.48 3.46
CA TYR A 36 2.19 -3.14 3.69
C TYR A 36 2.25 -4.11 4.86
N CYS A 37 1.11 -4.27 5.55
CA CYS A 37 0.94 -5.31 6.56
C CYS A 37 0.91 -6.68 5.90
N SER A 38 1.90 -7.53 6.22
CA SER A 38 2.05 -8.89 5.71
C SER A 38 0.79 -9.73 5.95
N ASP A 39 0.20 -9.64 7.14
CA ASP A 39 -0.94 -10.46 7.56
C ASP A 39 -2.23 -10.09 6.80
N CYS A 40 -2.55 -8.80 6.76
CA CYS A 40 -3.71 -8.29 6.01
C CYS A 40 -3.57 -8.55 4.50
N TYR A 41 -2.35 -8.43 3.97
CA TYR A 41 -2.08 -8.73 2.57
C TYR A 41 -2.25 -10.22 2.25
N ALA A 42 -1.74 -11.10 3.11
CA ALA A 42 -1.89 -12.55 2.98
C ALA A 42 -3.37 -12.96 2.96
N LYS A 43 -4.19 -12.47 3.91
CA LYS A 43 -5.64 -12.72 3.95
C LYS A 43 -6.35 -12.24 2.68
N ARG A 44 -5.98 -11.09 2.11
CA ARG A 44 -6.52 -10.62 0.82
C ARG A 44 -6.12 -11.54 -0.34
N LYS A 45 -4.87 -12.01 -0.37
CA LYS A 45 -4.36 -12.90 -1.41
C LYS A 45 -5.09 -14.25 -1.37
N GLU A 46 -5.26 -14.83 -0.20
CA GLU A 46 -5.99 -16.10 -0.03
C GLU A 46 -7.45 -15.97 -0.49
N LYS A 47 -8.16 -14.90 -0.09
CA LYS A 47 -9.54 -14.65 -0.55
C LYS A 47 -9.63 -14.55 -2.07
N LYS A 48 -8.66 -13.89 -2.72
CA LYS A 48 -8.60 -13.81 -4.20
C LYS A 48 -8.38 -15.18 -4.83
N GLN A 49 -7.42 -15.95 -4.31
CA GLN A 49 -7.13 -17.30 -4.81
C GLN A 49 -8.35 -18.21 -4.67
N ARG A 50 -9.00 -18.23 -3.50
CA ARG A 50 -10.20 -19.04 -3.26
C ARG A 50 -11.33 -18.69 -4.23
N LYS A 51 -11.55 -17.39 -4.51
CA LYS A 51 -12.54 -16.95 -5.51
C LYS A 51 -12.16 -17.39 -6.92
N PHE A 52 -10.88 -17.33 -7.28
CA PHE A 52 -10.38 -17.80 -8.58
C PHE A 52 -10.61 -19.31 -8.76
N PHE A 53 -10.23 -20.12 -7.77
CA PHE A 53 -10.46 -21.57 -7.82
C PHE A 53 -11.93 -21.93 -7.89
N LYS A 54 -12.81 -21.26 -7.13
CA LYS A 54 -14.26 -21.47 -7.24
C LYS A 54 -14.80 -21.17 -8.65
N ARG A 55 -14.34 -20.06 -9.27
CA ARG A 55 -14.74 -19.70 -10.64
C ARG A 55 -14.23 -20.68 -11.69
N LYS A 56 -13.06 -21.29 -11.46
CA LYS A 56 -12.50 -22.32 -12.35
C LYS A 56 -13.22 -23.66 -12.19
N LYS A 57 -13.60 -24.03 -10.97
CA LYS A 57 -14.28 -25.30 -10.67
C LYS A 57 -15.74 -25.34 -11.14
N GLY A 58 -16.41 -24.19 -11.25
CA GLY A 58 -17.76 -24.09 -11.83
C GLY A 58 -17.79 -23.98 -13.37
N LYS A 59 -16.65 -24.14 -14.04
CA LYS A 59 -16.52 -24.09 -15.51
C LYS A 59 -16.07 -25.42 -16.13
N SER A 60 -16.04 -26.49 -15.33
CA SER A 60 -15.69 -27.85 -15.77
C SER A 60 -16.84 -28.79 -15.52
#